data_AF-A0A0S8ITW8-F1
#
_entry.id   AF-A0A0S8ITW8-F1
#
_cell.length_a   1.000
_cell.length_b   1.000
_cell.length_c   1.000
_cell.angle_alpha   90.00
_cell.angle_beta   90.00
_cell.angle_gamma   90.00
#
_symmetry.space_group_name_H-M   'P 1'
#
loop_
_entity.id
_entity.type
_entity.pdbx_description
1 polymer ?
#
loop_
_entity_poly.entity_id
_entity_poly.type
_entity_poly.pdbx_seq_one_letter_code
_entity_poly.pdbx_strand_id
1 'polypeptide(L)'
;METVTIAGVETSRFILGSNPFSGFSHQGRDRDLEMKRYYTVARIKETLFEAERLGITTIIARTDFHVMRMLLEYHDEGGKLQWFAQTCPGVGPQEMCVRRAASMNARACHVHGGVVDNWLAQGQMDQVQPAVDMIR
;
A
#
# COMPACT_ATOMS: atom_id res chain seq x y z
N MET A 1 -9.67 13.85 -13.53
CA MET A 1 -8.26 13.43 -13.67
C MET A 1 -8.16 12.41 -14.78
N GLU A 2 -7.07 12.36 -15.53
CA GLU A 2 -6.82 11.29 -16.51
C GLU A 2 -6.62 9.94 -15.82
N THR A 3 -7.08 8.87 -16.47
CA THR A 3 -6.96 7.49 -15.99
C THR A 3 -6.05 6.66 -16.91
N VAL A 4 -5.58 5.53 -16.38
CA VAL A 4 -4.83 4.49 -17.09
C VAL A 4 -5.32 3.13 -16.60
N THR A 5 -5.24 2.11 -17.46
CA THR A 5 -5.54 0.73 -17.07
C THR A 5 -4.24 -0.04 -16.81
N ILE A 6 -4.13 -0.65 -15.63
CA ILE A 6 -3.02 -1.53 -15.25
C ILE A 6 -3.61 -2.92 -14.97
N ALA A 7 -3.20 -3.92 -15.75
CA ALA A 7 -3.67 -5.31 -15.61
C ALA A 7 -5.20 -5.45 -15.51
N GLY A 8 -5.95 -4.64 -16.28
CA GLY A 8 -7.42 -4.66 -16.30
C GLY A 8 -8.09 -3.80 -15.22
N VAL A 9 -7.33 -3.11 -14.36
CA VAL A 9 -7.85 -2.20 -13.34
C VAL A 9 -7.63 -0.75 -13.78
N GLU A 10 -8.71 0.02 -13.94
CA GLU A 10 -8.65 1.45 -14.19
C GLU A 10 -8.28 2.22 -12.91
N THR A 11 -7.28 3.09 -13.01
CA THR A 11 -6.77 3.95 -11.93
C THR A 11 -6.40 5.33 -12.46
N SER A 12 -6.42 6.36 -11.63
CA SER A 12 -5.88 7.67 -11.96
C SER A 12 -4.38 7.60 -12.29
N ARG A 13 -3.92 8.42 -13.25
CA ARG A 13 -2.49 8.45 -13.62
C ARG A 13 -1.58 8.83 -12.46
N PHE A 14 -2.11 9.57 -11.47
CA PHE A 14 -1.47 9.79 -10.19
C PHE A 14 -2.05 8.83 -9.14
N ILE A 15 -1.19 8.09 -8.44
CA ILE A 15 -1.57 7.17 -7.38
C ILE A 15 -1.01 7.70 -6.06
N LEU A 16 -1.84 7.75 -5.02
CA LEU A 16 -1.43 8.23 -3.70
C LEU A 16 -0.49 7.22 -3.04
N GLY A 17 0.64 7.68 -2.50
CA GLY A 17 1.54 6.85 -1.70
C GLY A 17 1.25 6.95 -0.20
N SER A 18 1.52 5.87 0.54
CA SER A 18 1.22 5.81 1.99
C SER A 18 2.43 5.89 2.92
N ASN A 19 3.66 5.97 2.41
CA ASN A 19 4.87 5.92 3.25
C ASN A 19 4.86 6.92 4.41
N PRO A 20 4.43 8.19 4.21
CA PRO A 20 4.40 9.13 5.31
C PRO A 20 3.46 8.75 6.45
N PHE A 21 2.37 8.04 6.16
CA PHE A 21 1.38 7.65 7.18
C PHE A 21 1.97 6.72 8.24
N SER A 22 3.01 5.95 7.89
CA SER A 22 3.72 5.06 8.80
C SER A 22 5.06 5.62 9.30
N GLY A 23 5.40 6.85 8.92
CA GLY A 23 6.64 7.50 9.31
C GLY A 23 7.88 7.04 8.55
N PHE A 24 7.77 6.59 7.30
CA PHE A 24 8.95 6.27 6.48
C PHE A 24 9.49 7.54 5.81
N SER A 25 10.24 8.35 6.57
CA SER A 25 10.75 9.63 6.05
C SER A 25 11.95 9.49 5.13
N HIS A 26 12.72 8.41 5.27
CA HIS A 26 14.04 8.22 4.66
C HIS A 26 15.07 9.30 5.05
N GLN A 27 14.84 10.01 6.16
CA GLN A 27 15.67 11.13 6.63
C GLN A 27 16.21 10.93 8.05
N GLY A 28 15.67 9.96 8.80
CA GLY A 28 16.13 9.60 10.14
C GLY A 28 15.01 9.50 11.16
N ARG A 29 15.34 9.00 12.36
CA ARG A 29 14.35 8.62 13.39
C ARG A 29 13.54 9.81 13.91
N ASP A 30 14.16 10.99 14.00
CA ASP A 30 13.47 12.21 14.46
C ASP A 30 12.41 12.63 13.44
N ARG A 31 12.75 12.59 12.15
CA ARG A 31 11.81 12.90 11.07
C ARG A 31 10.71 11.84 10.93
N ASP A 32 11.03 10.57 11.13
CA ASP A 32 10.03 9.50 11.19
C ASP A 32 9.01 9.75 12.31
N LEU A 33 9.48 10.22 13.47
CA LEU A 33 8.62 10.54 14.61
C LEU A 33 7.77 11.79 14.37
N GLU A 34 8.34 12.85 13.83
CA GLU A 34 7.60 14.05 13.40
C GLU A 34 6.47 13.68 12.44
N MET A 35 6.79 12.84 11.46
CA MET A 35 5.85 12.40 10.43
C MET A 35 4.71 11.57 11.03
N LYS A 36 4.98 10.65 11.95
CA LYS A 36 3.93 9.91 12.69
C LYS A 36 3.08 10.82 13.57
N ARG A 37 3.69 11.82 14.23
CA ARG A 37 2.95 12.80 15.04
C ARG A 37 2.06 13.70 14.18
N TYR A 38 2.51 14.02 12.97
CA TYR A 38 1.74 14.79 12.02
C TYR A 38 0.58 13.97 11.42
N TYR A 39 0.85 12.76 10.92
CA TYR A 39 -0.15 11.89 10.31
C TYR A 39 -0.88 11.05 11.36
N THR A 40 -1.74 11.70 12.14
CA THR A 40 -2.75 11.00 12.94
C THR A 40 -3.71 10.24 12.03
N VAL A 41 -4.38 9.20 12.53
CA VAL A 41 -5.37 8.45 11.73
C VAL A 41 -6.46 9.36 11.15
N ALA A 42 -6.93 10.35 11.91
CA ALA A 42 -7.87 11.35 11.43
C ALA A 42 -7.31 12.14 10.23
N ARG A 43 -6.08 12.65 10.34
CA ARG A 43 -5.43 13.40 9.27
C ARG A 43 -5.12 12.53 8.04
N ILE A 44 -4.79 11.25 8.26
CA ILE A 44 -4.61 10.29 7.17
C ILE A 44 -5.93 10.18 6.39
N LYS A 45 -7.05 9.91 7.06
CA LYS A 45 -8.37 9.81 6.40
C LYS A 45 -8.79 11.11 5.72
N GLU A 46 -8.56 12.27 6.33
CA GLU A 46 -8.75 13.59 5.67
C GLU A 46 -7.95 13.69 4.37
N THR A 47 -6.69 13.23 4.38
CA THR A 47 -5.84 13.20 3.17
C THR A 47 -6.40 12.27 2.10
N LEU A 48 -6.92 11.10 2.50
CA LEU A 48 -7.52 10.14 1.57
C LEU A 48 -8.80 10.70 0.92
N PHE A 49 -9.70 11.30 1.71
CA PHE A 49 -10.92 11.93 1.18
C PHE A 49 -10.60 13.14 0.29
N GLU A 50 -9.58 13.93 0.64
CA GLU A 50 -9.14 15.03 -0.22
C GLU A 50 -8.55 14.51 -1.54
N ALA A 51 -7.79 13.42 -1.50
CA ALA A 51 -7.29 12.76 -2.71
C ALA A 51 -8.46 12.33 -3.62
N GLU A 52 -9.52 11.73 -3.06
CA GLU A 52 -10.74 11.42 -3.83
C GLU A 52 -11.40 12.64 -4.42
N ARG A 53 -11.53 13.73 -3.65
CA ARG A 53 -12.14 14.99 -4.11
C ARG A 53 -11.38 15.59 -5.30
N LEU A 54 -10.06 15.39 -5.33
CA LEU A 54 -9.18 15.80 -6.45
C LEU A 54 -9.19 14.79 -7.62
N GLY A 55 -9.94 13.70 -7.49
CA GLY A 55 -10.14 12.69 -8.52
C GLY A 55 -9.14 11.53 -8.48
N ILE A 56 -8.30 11.42 -7.44
CA ILE A 56 -7.42 10.27 -7.23
C ILE A 56 -8.30 9.08 -6.90
N THR A 57 -8.07 7.96 -7.58
CA THR A 57 -8.91 6.77 -7.43
C THR A 57 -8.24 5.68 -6.62
N THR A 58 -6.94 5.78 -6.36
CA THR A 58 -6.14 4.65 -5.88
C THR A 58 -5.05 5.09 -4.92
N ILE A 59 -4.82 4.27 -3.89
CA ILE A 59 -3.69 4.34 -2.97
C ILE A 59 -2.84 3.08 -3.05
N ILE A 60 -1.51 3.24 -3.04
CA ILE A 60 -0.58 2.15 -2.75
C ILE A 60 -0.23 2.18 -1.26
N ALA A 61 -0.59 1.10 -0.57
CA ALA A 61 -0.34 0.97 0.86
C ALA A 61 0.00 -0.46 1.26
N ARG A 62 0.73 -0.62 2.36
CA ARG A 62 1.26 -1.92 2.79
C ARG A 62 0.25 -2.74 3.60
N THR A 63 0.39 -4.06 3.56
CA THR A 63 -0.46 -5.04 4.27
C THR A 63 -0.02 -5.24 5.74
N ASP A 64 0.07 -4.16 6.51
CA ASP A 64 0.31 -4.22 7.96
C ASP A 64 -0.94 -3.90 8.77
N PHE A 65 -0.91 -4.21 10.07
CA PHE A 65 -2.06 -4.06 10.94
C PHE A 65 -2.55 -2.61 11.07
N HIS A 66 -1.66 -1.63 11.04
CA HIS A 66 -2.02 -0.23 11.18
C HIS A 66 -2.72 0.28 9.92
N VAL A 67 -2.11 0.06 8.75
CA VAL A 67 -2.68 0.49 7.47
C VAL A 67 -3.98 -0.23 7.17
N MET A 68 -4.03 -1.54 7.41
CA MET A 68 -5.25 -2.34 7.21
C MET A 68 -6.38 -1.84 8.10
N ARG A 69 -6.13 -1.64 9.41
CA ARG A 69 -7.18 -1.13 10.31
C ARG A 69 -7.65 0.27 9.90
N MET A 70 -6.72 1.14 9.50
CA MET A 70 -7.03 2.49 9.03
C MET A 70 -7.88 2.47 7.76
N LEU A 71 -7.54 1.64 6.77
CA LEU A 71 -8.31 1.52 5.53
C LEU A 71 -9.70 0.92 5.78
N LEU A 72 -9.84 -0.01 6.73
CA LEU A 72 -11.14 -0.54 7.14
C LEU A 72 -12.06 0.60 7.62
N GLU A 73 -11.58 1.42 8.57
CA GLU A 73 -12.35 2.56 9.09
C GLU A 73 -12.65 3.61 8.01
N TYR A 74 -11.68 3.87 7.13
CA TYR A 74 -11.86 4.77 5.99
C TYR A 74 -13.00 4.34 5.06
N HIS A 75 -13.07 3.04 4.74
CA HIS A 75 -14.13 2.48 3.91
C HIS A 75 -15.47 2.44 4.63
N ASP A 76 -15.50 2.13 5.93
CA ASP A 76 -16.72 2.21 6.76
C ASP A 76 -17.29 3.63 6.81
N GLU A 77 -16.43 4.65 6.70
CA GLU A 77 -16.79 6.07 6.62
C GLU A 77 -17.17 6.54 5.20
N GLY A 78 -17.21 5.63 4.22
CA GLY A 78 -17.66 5.91 2.86
C GLY A 78 -16.54 6.23 1.86
N GLY A 79 -15.27 6.03 2.24
CA GLY A 79 -14.13 6.12 1.34
C GLY A 79 -14.17 5.10 0.20
N LYS A 80 -13.77 5.52 -1.00
CA LYS A 80 -13.87 4.81 -2.28
C LYS A 80 -12.54 4.53 -2.96
N LEU A 81 -11.42 5.05 -2.47
CA LEU A 81 -10.10 4.78 -3.03
C LEU A 81 -9.89 3.26 -3.15
N GLN A 82 -9.50 2.82 -4.33
CA GLN A 82 -9.01 1.46 -4.53
C GLN A 82 -7.69 1.29 -3.78
N TRP A 83 -7.49 0.12 -3.17
CA TRP A 83 -6.23 -0.21 -2.54
C TRP A 83 -5.39 -1.13 -3.42
N PHE A 84 -4.21 -0.67 -3.82
CA PHE A 84 -3.14 -1.48 -4.40
C PHE A 84 -2.20 -1.89 -3.27
N ALA A 85 -2.30 -3.14 -2.85
CA ALA A 85 -1.59 -3.67 -1.71
C ALA A 85 -0.11 -3.91 -2.00
N GLN A 86 0.76 -3.50 -1.07
CA GLN A 86 2.16 -3.89 -1.03
C GLN A 86 2.35 -4.93 0.07
N THR A 87 3.00 -6.05 -0.23
CA THR A 87 3.33 -7.02 0.82
C THR A 87 4.26 -6.42 1.88
N CYS A 88 4.22 -6.96 3.09
CA CYS A 88 4.94 -6.40 4.24
C CYS A 88 5.75 -7.50 4.94
N PRO A 89 7.01 -7.76 4.54
CA PRO A 89 7.80 -8.87 5.08
C PRO A 89 8.06 -8.76 6.59
N GLY A 90 8.02 -7.54 7.14
CA GLY A 90 8.18 -7.29 8.58
C GLY A 90 7.01 -7.77 9.45
N VAL A 91 5.87 -8.16 8.87
CA VAL A 91 4.67 -8.63 9.60
C VAL A 91 4.17 -10.00 9.14
N GLY A 92 4.96 -10.72 8.34
CA GLY A 92 4.66 -12.08 7.89
C GLY A 92 5.24 -12.42 6.51
N PRO A 93 5.17 -13.70 6.10
CA PRO A 93 5.58 -14.14 4.77
C PRO A 93 4.70 -13.52 3.67
N GLN A 94 5.20 -13.54 2.42
CA GLN A 94 4.52 -12.96 1.26
C GLN A 94 3.08 -13.49 1.12
N GLU A 95 2.91 -14.81 1.23
CA GLU A 95 1.62 -15.48 1.15
C GLU A 95 0.59 -14.92 2.15
N MET A 96 1.01 -14.72 3.40
CA MET A 96 0.12 -14.16 4.44
C MET A 96 -0.30 -12.73 4.10
N CYS A 97 0.63 -11.93 3.57
CA CYS A 97 0.35 -10.57 3.12
C CYS A 97 -0.66 -10.54 1.97
N VAL A 98 -0.49 -11.43 0.99
CA VAL A 98 -1.40 -11.56 -0.15
C VAL A 98 -2.80 -11.99 0.31
N ARG A 99 -2.91 -12.98 1.20
CA ARG A 99 -4.21 -13.39 1.77
C ARG A 99 -4.91 -12.25 2.51
N ARG A 100 -4.15 -11.45 3.28
CA ARG A 100 -4.67 -10.26 3.96
C ARG A 100 -5.22 -9.23 2.97
N ALA A 101 -4.44 -8.91 1.92
CA ALA A 101 -4.88 -8.00 0.86
C ALA A 101 -6.19 -8.47 0.21
N ALA A 102 -6.28 -9.75 -0.16
CA ALA A 102 -7.48 -10.34 -0.73
C ALA A 102 -8.69 -10.27 0.21
N SER A 103 -8.50 -10.60 1.50
CA SER A 103 -9.58 -10.57 2.50
C SER A 103 -10.19 -9.19 2.75
N MET A 104 -9.46 -8.13 2.41
CA MET A 104 -9.87 -6.74 2.55
C MET A 104 -10.16 -6.07 1.19
N ASN A 105 -10.37 -6.87 0.15
CA ASN A 105 -10.80 -6.43 -1.18
C ASN A 105 -9.82 -5.45 -1.86
N ALA A 106 -8.51 -5.62 -1.64
CA ALA A 106 -7.49 -4.93 -2.43
C ALA A 106 -7.68 -5.23 -3.92
N ARG A 107 -7.55 -4.22 -4.78
CA ARG A 107 -7.75 -4.35 -6.24
C ARG A 107 -6.53 -4.85 -6.99
N ALA A 108 -5.36 -4.71 -6.39
CA ALA A 108 -4.11 -5.28 -6.88
C ALA A 108 -3.22 -5.60 -5.68
N CYS A 109 -2.23 -6.47 -5.87
CA CYS A 109 -1.17 -6.69 -4.91
C CYS A 109 0.17 -6.77 -5.63
N HIS A 110 1.24 -6.34 -4.97
CA HIS A 110 2.60 -6.51 -5.47
C HIS A 110 3.56 -6.86 -4.32
N VAL A 111 4.62 -7.59 -4.68
CA VAL A 111 5.71 -7.90 -3.75
C VAL A 111 6.48 -6.62 -3.42
N HIS A 112 6.80 -6.39 -2.15
CA HIS A 112 7.60 -5.27 -1.70
C HIS A 112 8.93 -5.16 -2.47
N GLY A 113 9.25 -3.97 -2.99
CA GLY A 113 10.44 -3.74 -3.82
C GLY A 113 11.73 -4.22 -3.16
N GLY A 114 11.96 -3.83 -1.90
CA GLY A 114 13.16 -4.27 -1.15
C GLY A 114 13.28 -5.80 -0.94
N VAL A 115 12.20 -6.58 -1.08
CA VAL A 115 12.28 -8.05 -1.07
C VAL A 115 12.83 -8.54 -2.41
N VAL A 116 12.31 -8.00 -3.51
CA VAL A 116 12.77 -8.32 -4.86
C VAL A 116 14.21 -7.86 -5.07
N ASP A 117 14.58 -6.67 -4.57
CA ASP A 117 15.96 -6.17 -4.60
C ASP A 117 16.90 -7.10 -3.82
N ASN A 118 16.47 -7.61 -2.67
CA ASN A 118 17.24 -8.58 -1.90
C ASN A 118 17.41 -9.91 -2.63
N TRP A 119 16.35 -10.43 -3.26
CA TRP A 119 16.45 -11.65 -4.07
C TRP A 119 17.41 -11.47 -5.26
N LEU A 120 17.33 -10.31 -5.94
CA LEU A 120 18.25 -9.97 -7.02
C LEU A 120 19.70 -9.96 -6.52
N ALA A 121 19.97 -9.30 -5.40
CA ALA A 121 21.31 -9.21 -4.80
C ALA A 121 21.87 -10.58 -4.40
N GLN A 122 21.00 -11.54 -4.07
CA GLN A 122 21.39 -12.90 -3.69
C GLN A 122 21.39 -13.90 -4.86
N GLY A 123 21.04 -13.47 -6.08
CA GLY A 123 20.90 -14.37 -7.24
C GLY A 123 19.69 -15.31 -7.16
N GLN A 124 18.67 -14.96 -6.39
CA GLN A 124 17.47 -15.75 -6.09
C GLN A 124 16.23 -15.29 -6.88
N MET A 125 16.40 -14.92 -8.15
CA MET A 125 15.28 -14.40 -8.96
C MET A 125 14.21 -15.46 -9.28
N ASP A 126 14.53 -16.74 -9.08
CA ASP A 126 13.58 -17.86 -9.11
C ASP A 126 12.45 -17.72 -8.07
N GLN A 127 12.64 -16.92 -7.02
CA GLN A 127 11.63 -16.64 -5.99
C GLN A 127 10.52 -15.70 -6.46
N VAL A 128 10.73 -14.93 -7.54
CA VAL A 128 9.75 -13.94 -8.02
C VAL A 128 8.50 -14.61 -8.56
N GLN A 129 8.65 -15.64 -9.40
CA GLN A 129 7.50 -16.29 -10.05
C GLN A 129 6.53 -16.91 -9.03
N PRO A 130 6.98 -17.72 -8.04
CA PRO A 130 6.11 -18.23 -6.98
C PRO A 130 5.38 -17.12 -6.20
N ALA A 131 6.06 -16.01 -5.91
CA ALA A 131 5.45 -14.90 -5.19
C ALA A 131 4.38 -14.16 -6.01
N VAL A 132 4.58 -14.04 -7.34
CA VAL A 132 3.58 -13.49 -8.27
C VAL A 132 2.41 -14.46 -8.47
N ASP A 133 2.65 -15.77 -8.52
CA ASP A 133 1.61 -16.77 -8.67
C ASP A 133 0.64 -16.78 -7.48
N MET A 134 1.10 -16.45 -6.27
CA MET A 134 0.22 -16.28 -5.11
C MET A 134 -0.78 -15.13 -5.26
N ILE A 135 -0.45 -14.11 -6.06
CA ILE A 135 -1.26 -12.88 -6.24
C ILE A 135 -2.36 -13.08 -7.29
N ARG A 136 -2.15 -13.99 -8.25
CA ARG A 136 -3.09 -14.28 -9.35
C ARG A 136 -4.22 -15.19 -8.90
#